data_AF-A0A1T5CWI4-F1
#
_entry.id   AF-A0A1T5CWI4-F1
#
_cell.length_a   1.000
_cell.length_b   1.000
_cell.length_c   1.000
_cell.angle_alpha   90.00
_cell.angle_beta   90.00
_cell.angle_gamma   90.00
#
_symmetry.space_group_name_H-M   'P 1'
#
loop_
_entity.id
_entity.type
_entity.pdbx_description
1 polymer ?
#
loop_
_entity_poly.entity_id
_entity_poly.type
_entity_poly.pdbx_seq_one_letter_code
_entity_poly.pdbx_strand_id
1 'polypeptide(L)'
;MPQQLPQPFEQEDIRKDPKSTAIADGMTTSAEKLDVDLKFSQYKDALTLLTSKFQNAITAIENKKIENIQVGARNLLLNTDFKENINHWNALGLGELLNWNSSEKAIEIDNGANNNGGTFQTLNQLEKGEYTISFDVKPLFQSGANYAISSIIGGDSKTVNIHTNNVWKRYSLTISTQASNNYVIIQLLNARQRLLLKNIKLEKGNKATDWTPAPEDVQAQIDTNTANTATALAQAQNAINTANNVANLTSFLQTSVQGNVVGTGTLLVGDVLGANAMICGVTDRPNGESIRFAAGKPYSQKYLSPFQVLDNGMIRFVNPLTGQKTFELGFNQNTSKVTFDIYNDNGIKVASIGSQGIMFTGYVPESYTKRKFRKLNTTSFIESNILAELVASIMQKYHTGNYPPTGPATDTTQFLYDIGLNVDTVVYEYYEGRNFESADNSQYAGFYTSANKFGNHIDDGIYLKQSIVGGFTQMSTNSYNVNYFCEAYLFQNGRVISTIEIFKTINISNIPSRSTPFPSEDYE
;
A
#
# COMPACT_ATOMS: atom_id res chain seq x y z
N MET A 1 -40.33 -38.36 -90.77
CA MET A 1 -41.32 -37.73 -91.66
C MET A 1 -40.57 -36.79 -92.58
N PRO A 2 -40.60 -36.99 -93.92
CA PRO A 2 -39.79 -36.19 -94.83
C PRO A 2 -40.40 -34.79 -94.95
N GLN A 3 -39.57 -33.76 -94.76
CA GLN A 3 -39.93 -32.37 -95.02
C GLN A 3 -40.11 -32.17 -96.52
N GLN A 4 -41.33 -31.77 -96.90
CA GLN A 4 -41.72 -31.42 -98.25
C GLN A 4 -40.89 -30.21 -98.71
N LEU A 5 -40.16 -30.38 -99.82
CA LEU A 5 -39.54 -29.29 -100.58
C LEU A 5 -40.62 -28.27 -101.00
N PRO A 6 -40.33 -26.95 -101.00
CA PRO A 6 -41.27 -25.97 -101.54
C PRO A 6 -41.46 -26.25 -103.03
N GLN A 7 -42.72 -26.28 -103.47
CA GLN A 7 -43.07 -26.40 -104.88
C GLN A 7 -42.52 -25.22 -105.70
N PRO A 8 -42.16 -25.44 -106.97
CA PRO A 8 -41.68 -24.36 -107.83
C PRO A 8 -42.80 -23.36 -108.10
N PHE A 9 -42.44 -22.08 -108.14
CA PHE A 9 -43.32 -21.00 -108.61
C PHE A 9 -43.90 -21.39 -109.98
N GLU A 10 -45.21 -21.59 -110.05
CA GLU A 10 -45.93 -21.69 -111.32
C GLU A 10 -45.72 -20.38 -112.09
N GLN A 11 -45.25 -20.49 -113.33
CA GLN A 11 -45.30 -19.40 -114.30
C GLN A 11 -46.77 -19.16 -114.66
N GLU A 12 -47.42 -18.22 -113.96
CA GLU A 12 -48.65 -17.62 -114.47
C GLU A 12 -48.33 -16.74 -115.69
N ASP A 13 -49.15 -16.94 -116.72
CA ASP A 13 -49.10 -16.36 -118.07
C ASP A 13 -48.85 -14.84 -118.06
N ILE A 14 -47.74 -14.40 -118.67
CA ILE A 14 -47.30 -12.98 -118.78
C ILE A 14 -48.16 -12.20 -119.79
N ARG A 15 -49.45 -12.51 -119.93
CA ARG A 15 -50.36 -11.85 -120.88
C ARG A 15 -51.57 -11.27 -120.17
N LYS A 16 -51.31 -10.31 -119.28
CA LYS A 16 -52.11 -9.08 -119.01
C LYS A 16 -51.58 -8.42 -117.74
N ASP A 17 -50.50 -7.65 -117.86
CA ASP A 17 -50.14 -6.67 -116.83
C ASP A 17 -51.01 -5.41 -117.05
N PRO A 18 -51.94 -5.05 -116.14
CA PRO A 18 -52.79 -3.85 -116.28
C PRO A 18 -51.97 -2.56 -116.40
N LYS A 19 -50.69 -2.55 -116.00
CA LYS A 19 -49.79 -1.41 -116.21
C LYS A 19 -49.57 -1.08 -117.69
N SER A 20 -49.68 -2.05 -118.57
CA SER A 20 -49.49 -1.87 -120.02
C SER A 20 -50.70 -1.24 -120.73
N THR A 21 -51.85 -1.12 -120.07
CA THR A 21 -53.09 -0.60 -120.67
C THR A 21 -53.39 0.85 -120.24
N ALA A 22 -53.24 1.19 -118.95
CA ALA A 22 -53.40 2.57 -118.44
C ALA A 22 -52.40 3.60 -119.01
N ILE A 23 -51.22 3.16 -119.46
CA ILE A 23 -50.21 4.03 -120.09
C ILE A 23 -50.64 4.40 -121.53
N ALA A 24 -51.51 3.61 -122.16
CA ALA A 24 -51.90 3.77 -123.56
C ALA A 24 -53.12 4.71 -123.78
N ASP A 25 -54.01 4.84 -122.79
CA ASP A 25 -55.24 5.66 -122.88
C ASP A 25 -55.27 6.88 -121.94
N GLY A 26 -54.34 6.97 -120.98
CA GLY A 26 -54.19 8.11 -120.07
C GLY A 26 -55.28 8.24 -119.00
N MET A 27 -56.14 7.24 -118.82
CA MET A 27 -57.21 7.23 -117.81
C MET A 27 -57.16 5.94 -116.98
N THR A 28 -57.21 6.04 -115.65
CA THR A 28 -57.19 4.86 -114.76
C THR A 28 -58.61 4.35 -114.50
N THR A 29 -58.84 3.05 -114.70
CA THR A 29 -60.10 2.39 -114.34
C THR A 29 -60.13 2.02 -112.85
N SER A 30 -61.33 1.81 -112.29
CA SER A 30 -61.48 1.40 -110.88
C SER A 30 -60.83 0.06 -110.55
N ALA A 31 -60.75 -0.85 -111.54
CA ALA A 31 -60.12 -2.16 -111.38
C ALA A 31 -58.58 -2.07 -111.33
N GLU A 32 -57.97 -1.22 -112.15
CA GLU A 32 -56.51 -0.98 -112.16
C GLU A 32 -56.06 -0.30 -110.86
N LYS A 33 -56.85 0.67 -110.36
CA LYS A 33 -56.59 1.29 -109.06
C LYS A 33 -56.60 0.24 -107.94
N LEU A 34 -57.58 -0.66 -107.94
CA LEU A 34 -57.71 -1.71 -106.93
C LEU A 34 -56.52 -2.70 -106.97
N ASP A 35 -56.06 -3.10 -108.16
CA ASP A 35 -54.88 -3.98 -108.31
C ASP A 35 -53.60 -3.30 -107.81
N VAL A 36 -53.37 -2.03 -108.15
CA VAL A 36 -52.23 -1.26 -107.64
C VAL A 36 -52.29 -1.11 -106.12
N ASP A 37 -53.46 -0.80 -105.56
CA ASP A 37 -53.66 -0.69 -104.11
C ASP A 37 -53.40 -2.03 -103.41
N LEU A 38 -53.85 -3.16 -103.98
CA LEU A 38 -53.59 -4.51 -103.48
C LEU A 38 -52.11 -4.86 -103.51
N LYS A 39 -51.43 -4.65 -104.64
CA LYS A 39 -49.98 -4.88 -104.79
C LYS A 39 -49.17 -3.99 -103.85
N PHE A 40 -49.60 -2.73 -103.65
CA PHE A 40 -48.96 -1.83 -102.71
C PHE A 40 -49.19 -2.26 -101.25
N SER A 41 -50.37 -2.78 -100.91
CA SER A 41 -50.64 -3.39 -99.59
C SER A 41 -49.75 -4.62 -99.37
N GLN A 42 -49.70 -5.54 -100.33
CA GLN A 42 -48.82 -6.73 -100.28
C GLN A 42 -47.34 -6.35 -100.14
N TYR A 43 -46.90 -5.31 -100.86
CA TYR A 43 -45.54 -4.78 -100.72
C TYR A 43 -45.29 -4.23 -99.31
N LYS A 44 -46.23 -3.48 -98.73
CA LYS A 44 -46.14 -2.98 -97.35
C LYS A 44 -46.11 -4.11 -96.32
N ASP A 45 -46.92 -5.14 -96.51
CA ASP A 45 -46.94 -6.33 -95.64
C ASP A 45 -45.62 -7.09 -95.72
N ALA A 46 -45.09 -7.30 -96.94
CA ALA A 46 -43.79 -7.92 -97.16
C ALA A 46 -42.63 -7.10 -96.57
N LEU A 47 -42.67 -5.77 -96.71
CA LEU A 47 -41.67 -4.86 -96.11
C LEU A 47 -41.74 -4.89 -94.58
N THR A 48 -42.94 -4.96 -94.01
CA THR A 48 -43.16 -5.08 -92.56
C THR A 48 -42.64 -6.43 -92.05
N LEU A 49 -42.94 -7.52 -92.75
CA LEU A 49 -42.42 -8.86 -92.44
C LEU A 49 -40.89 -8.92 -92.53
N LEU A 50 -40.30 -8.32 -93.57
CA LEU A 50 -38.85 -8.23 -93.74
C LEU A 50 -38.20 -7.45 -92.58
N THR A 51 -38.79 -6.32 -92.19
CA THR A 51 -38.34 -5.51 -91.05
C THR A 51 -38.38 -6.32 -89.75
N SER A 52 -39.46 -7.07 -89.50
CA SER A 52 -39.58 -7.95 -88.34
C SER A 52 -38.52 -9.06 -88.34
N LYS A 53 -38.26 -9.70 -89.50
CA LYS A 53 -37.22 -10.72 -89.63
C LYS A 53 -35.82 -10.18 -89.35
N PHE A 54 -35.49 -8.96 -89.81
CA PHE A 54 -34.22 -8.33 -89.49
C PHE A 54 -34.07 -8.06 -87.98
N GLN A 55 -35.11 -7.54 -87.31
CA GLN A 55 -35.04 -7.31 -85.87
C GLN A 55 -34.91 -8.59 -85.05
N ASN A 56 -35.62 -9.65 -85.45
CA ASN A 56 -35.47 -10.96 -84.81
C ASN A 56 -34.06 -11.54 -85.01
N ALA A 57 -33.49 -11.37 -86.20
CA ALA A 57 -32.12 -11.81 -86.48
C ALA A 57 -31.08 -11.02 -85.67
N ILE A 58 -31.23 -9.69 -85.56
CA ILE A 58 -30.36 -8.83 -84.73
C ILE A 58 -30.42 -9.29 -83.27
N THR A 59 -31.62 -9.43 -82.72
CA THR A 59 -31.84 -9.87 -81.33
C THR A 59 -31.24 -11.26 -81.09
N ALA A 60 -31.41 -12.20 -82.02
CA ALA A 60 -30.85 -13.55 -81.90
C ALA A 60 -29.31 -13.54 -81.93
N ILE A 61 -28.69 -12.67 -82.73
CA ILE A 61 -27.23 -12.51 -82.78
C ILE A 61 -26.72 -11.88 -81.48
N GLU A 62 -27.41 -10.87 -80.96
CA GLU A 62 -27.05 -10.22 -79.68
C GLU A 62 -27.13 -11.19 -78.51
N ASN A 63 -28.23 -11.96 -78.41
CA ASN A 63 -28.40 -12.96 -77.35
C ASN A 63 -27.31 -14.05 -77.41
N LYS A 64 -26.99 -14.57 -78.60
CA LYS A 64 -25.90 -15.55 -78.76
C LYS A 64 -24.52 -15.00 -78.37
N LYS A 65 -24.27 -13.69 -78.57
CA LYS A 65 -23.02 -13.07 -78.13
C LYS A 65 -22.94 -12.96 -76.61
N ILE A 66 -24.07 -12.68 -75.95
CA ILE A 66 -24.16 -12.55 -74.49
C ILE A 66 -24.08 -13.91 -73.80
N GLU A 67 -24.79 -14.93 -74.31
CA GLU A 67 -24.81 -16.30 -73.75
C GLU A 67 -23.42 -16.96 -73.72
N ASN A 68 -22.55 -16.60 -74.66
CA ASN A 68 -21.20 -17.16 -74.75
C ASN A 68 -20.17 -16.45 -73.85
N ILE A 69 -20.55 -15.41 -73.10
CA ILE A 69 -19.64 -14.74 -72.16
C ILE A 69 -19.66 -15.49 -70.83
N GLN A 70 -18.48 -15.96 -70.41
CA GLN A 70 -18.27 -16.59 -69.10
C GLN A 70 -17.33 -15.72 -68.27
N VAL A 71 -17.73 -15.40 -67.04
CA VAL A 71 -17.00 -14.51 -66.12
C VAL A 71 -16.78 -15.22 -64.79
N GLY A 72 -15.52 -15.38 -64.38
CA GLY A 72 -15.16 -16.09 -63.16
C GLY A 72 -15.05 -15.20 -61.92
N ALA A 73 -14.66 -13.94 -62.09
CA ALA A 73 -14.48 -12.89 -61.08
C ALA A 73 -13.45 -13.18 -59.96
N ARG A 74 -13.28 -14.44 -59.54
CA ARG A 74 -12.28 -14.88 -58.55
C ARG A 74 -10.89 -14.90 -59.18
N ASN A 75 -9.95 -14.20 -58.54
CA ASN A 75 -8.54 -14.38 -58.84
C ASN A 75 -8.05 -15.70 -58.21
N LEU A 76 -7.45 -16.56 -59.02
CA LEU A 76 -6.90 -17.85 -58.61
C LEU A 76 -5.42 -17.76 -58.21
N LEU A 77 -4.79 -16.59 -58.38
CA LEU A 77 -3.38 -16.36 -58.09
C LEU A 77 -3.19 -15.58 -56.78
N LEU A 78 -2.33 -16.10 -55.92
CA LEU A 78 -1.98 -15.53 -54.61
C LEU A 78 -0.94 -14.41 -54.72
N ASN A 79 -0.96 -13.49 -53.77
CA ASN A 79 0.00 -12.38 -53.62
C ASN A 79 0.27 -11.62 -54.94
N THR A 80 -0.79 -11.27 -55.67
CA THR A 80 -0.69 -10.59 -56.98
C THR A 80 -0.61 -9.07 -56.90
N ASP A 81 -0.71 -8.52 -55.69
CA ASP A 81 -0.39 -7.13 -55.34
C ASP A 81 1.02 -6.97 -54.72
N PHE A 82 1.72 -8.09 -54.50
CA PHE A 82 3.10 -8.15 -53.99
C PHE A 82 3.32 -7.43 -52.66
N LYS A 83 2.31 -7.41 -51.79
CA LYS A 83 2.47 -6.94 -50.40
C LYS A 83 3.39 -7.85 -49.60
N GLU A 84 3.44 -9.14 -49.95
CA GLU A 84 4.34 -10.13 -49.34
C GLU A 84 5.60 -10.35 -50.18
N ASN A 85 6.14 -9.28 -50.81
CA ASN A 85 7.31 -9.38 -51.68
C ASN A 85 7.02 -10.40 -52.82
N ILE A 86 7.99 -11.25 -53.21
CA ILE A 86 7.83 -12.28 -54.24
C ILE A 86 7.22 -13.59 -53.73
N ASN A 87 6.66 -13.62 -52.51
CA ASN A 87 6.07 -14.86 -51.97
C ASN A 87 5.03 -15.44 -52.96
N HIS A 88 4.99 -16.77 -53.09
CA HIS A 88 4.23 -17.52 -54.12
C HIS A 88 4.69 -17.37 -55.58
N TRP A 89 5.68 -16.54 -55.89
CA TRP A 89 6.18 -16.34 -57.26
C TRP A 89 7.63 -16.79 -57.39
N ASN A 90 7.91 -17.53 -58.46
CA ASN A 90 9.23 -18.13 -58.72
C ASN A 90 9.75 -17.65 -60.07
N ALA A 91 11.07 -17.55 -60.22
CA ALA A 91 11.72 -17.24 -61.50
C ALA A 91 11.67 -18.45 -62.45
N LEU A 92 11.61 -18.22 -63.76
CA LEU A 92 11.46 -19.26 -64.79
C LEU A 92 12.65 -19.30 -65.77
N GLY A 93 13.77 -19.90 -65.37
CA GLY A 93 14.89 -20.21 -66.26
C GLY A 93 16.27 -20.04 -65.60
N LEU A 94 17.34 -20.11 -66.40
CA LEU A 94 18.74 -20.15 -65.93
C LEU A 94 19.43 -18.79 -66.11
N GLY A 95 19.20 -17.86 -65.17
CA GLY A 95 19.92 -16.57 -65.09
C GLY A 95 19.09 -15.31 -64.83
N GLU A 96 17.85 -15.45 -64.35
CA GLU A 96 16.88 -14.35 -64.23
C GLU A 96 16.91 -13.60 -62.89
N LEU A 97 16.56 -12.32 -62.94
CA LEU A 97 16.20 -11.51 -61.78
C LEU A 97 14.68 -11.51 -61.65
N LEU A 98 14.18 -12.05 -60.53
CA LEU A 98 12.83 -11.82 -60.02
C LEU A 98 12.96 -11.04 -58.72
N ASN A 99 12.77 -9.73 -58.78
CA ASN A 99 12.96 -8.85 -57.63
C ASN A 99 11.68 -8.10 -57.30
N TRP A 100 11.41 -7.91 -56.02
CA TRP A 100 10.36 -7.00 -55.60
C TRP A 100 10.82 -5.55 -55.70
N ASN A 101 10.04 -4.76 -56.44
CA ASN A 101 10.19 -3.31 -56.53
C ASN A 101 9.21 -2.65 -55.55
N SER A 102 9.73 -2.24 -54.39
CA SER A 102 8.92 -1.64 -53.32
C SER A 102 8.30 -0.30 -53.71
N SER A 103 8.94 0.47 -54.60
CA SER A 103 8.46 1.77 -55.04
C SER A 103 7.23 1.66 -55.96
N GLU A 104 7.23 0.68 -56.85
CA GLU A 104 6.16 0.46 -57.82
C GLU A 104 5.12 -0.58 -57.36
N LYS A 105 5.41 -1.28 -56.25
CA LYS A 105 4.63 -2.41 -55.69
C LYS A 105 4.38 -3.46 -56.76
N ALA A 106 5.46 -3.92 -57.37
CA ALA A 106 5.46 -4.81 -58.53
C ALA A 106 6.68 -5.75 -58.47
N ILE A 107 6.65 -6.83 -59.25
CA ILE A 107 7.84 -7.64 -59.49
C ILE A 107 8.56 -7.16 -60.74
N GLU A 108 9.88 -7.07 -60.67
CA GLU A 108 10.77 -6.85 -61.80
C GLU A 108 11.21 -8.21 -62.35
N ILE A 109 11.01 -8.42 -63.65
CA ILE A 109 11.40 -9.63 -64.37
C ILE A 109 12.41 -9.22 -65.45
N ASP A 110 13.58 -9.86 -65.47
CA ASP A 110 14.60 -9.73 -66.53
C ASP A 110 14.89 -11.12 -67.12
N ASN A 111 14.62 -11.31 -68.42
CA ASN A 111 14.84 -12.60 -69.11
C ASN A 111 16.31 -12.86 -69.53
N GLY A 112 17.24 -12.01 -69.11
CA GLY A 112 18.67 -12.22 -69.27
C GLY A 112 19.16 -12.25 -70.72
N ALA A 113 20.42 -12.64 -70.92
CA ALA A 113 21.05 -12.64 -72.25
C ALA A 113 20.54 -13.75 -73.19
N ASN A 114 19.87 -14.78 -72.65
CA ASN A 114 19.42 -15.95 -73.40
C ASN A 114 17.98 -15.81 -73.93
N ASN A 115 17.34 -14.64 -73.74
CA ASN A 115 15.99 -14.30 -74.21
C ASN A 115 14.87 -15.27 -73.77
N ASN A 116 15.15 -16.13 -72.79
CA ASN A 116 14.23 -17.08 -72.21
C ASN A 116 14.18 -16.79 -70.71
N GLY A 117 13.02 -16.35 -70.23
CA GLY A 117 12.82 -16.12 -68.81
C GLY A 117 11.42 -15.63 -68.46
N GLY A 118 11.11 -15.61 -67.18
CA GLY A 118 9.76 -15.26 -66.73
C GLY A 118 9.54 -15.47 -65.25
N THR A 119 8.26 -15.59 -64.91
CA THR A 119 7.85 -15.97 -63.56
C THR A 119 6.73 -16.98 -63.63
N PHE A 120 6.60 -17.78 -62.58
CA PHE A 120 5.50 -18.72 -62.44
C PHE A 120 4.99 -18.80 -61.01
N GLN A 121 3.72 -19.18 -60.90
CA GLN A 121 3.09 -19.58 -59.65
C GLN A 121 2.48 -20.97 -59.82
N THR A 122 2.70 -21.81 -58.82
CA THR A 122 2.04 -23.12 -58.73
C THR A 122 0.63 -22.92 -58.19
N LEU A 123 -0.32 -23.62 -58.78
CA LEU A 123 -1.74 -23.58 -58.45
C LEU A 123 -2.21 -24.91 -57.89
N ASN A 124 -3.41 -24.89 -57.30
CA ASN A 124 -4.19 -26.11 -57.18
C ASN A 124 -4.61 -26.61 -58.58
N GLN A 125 -4.97 -27.89 -58.66
CA GLN A 125 -5.36 -28.50 -59.94
C GLN A 125 -6.49 -27.70 -60.60
N LEU A 126 -6.21 -27.19 -61.80
CA LEU A 126 -7.20 -26.50 -62.61
C LEU A 126 -8.19 -27.52 -63.18
N GLU A 127 -9.40 -27.07 -63.46
CA GLU A 127 -10.35 -27.85 -64.26
C GLU A 127 -10.18 -27.52 -65.74
N LYS A 128 -10.52 -28.47 -66.62
CA LYS A 128 -10.64 -28.21 -68.06
C LYS A 128 -11.62 -27.06 -68.32
N GLY A 129 -11.24 -26.11 -69.16
CA GLY A 129 -12.10 -24.99 -69.53
C GLY A 129 -11.36 -23.78 -70.09
N GLU A 130 -12.08 -22.69 -70.33
CA GLU A 130 -11.47 -21.41 -70.67
C GLU A 130 -11.04 -20.67 -69.40
N TYR A 131 -9.85 -20.10 -69.43
CA TYR A 131 -9.36 -19.19 -68.40
C TYR A 131 -8.83 -17.92 -69.05
N THR A 132 -9.06 -16.81 -68.39
CA THR A 132 -8.53 -15.52 -68.79
C THR A 132 -7.50 -15.07 -67.75
N ILE A 133 -6.29 -14.81 -68.21
CA ILE A 133 -5.25 -14.16 -67.42
C ILE A 133 -5.12 -12.70 -67.86
N SER A 134 -5.02 -11.79 -66.90
CA SER A 134 -4.81 -10.37 -67.14
C SER A 134 -3.75 -9.81 -66.20
N PHE A 135 -2.98 -8.84 -66.66
CA PHE A 135 -1.84 -8.29 -65.90
C PHE A 135 -1.44 -6.91 -66.43
N ASP A 136 -0.85 -6.09 -65.55
CA ASP A 136 -0.30 -4.79 -65.89
C ASP A 136 1.20 -4.92 -66.12
N VAL A 137 1.68 -4.36 -67.23
CA VAL A 137 3.09 -4.40 -67.64
C VAL A 137 3.63 -2.98 -67.75
N LYS A 138 4.86 -2.76 -67.28
CA LYS A 138 5.63 -1.54 -67.53
C LYS A 138 7.08 -1.91 -67.94
N PRO A 139 7.43 -1.82 -69.23
CA PRO A 139 8.77 -2.08 -69.71
C PRO A 139 9.81 -1.13 -69.10
N LEU A 140 10.91 -1.67 -68.60
CA LEU A 140 12.08 -0.92 -68.10
C LEU A 140 13.23 -0.92 -69.10
N PHE A 141 13.41 -2.02 -69.83
CA PHE A 141 14.42 -2.17 -70.87
C PHE A 141 13.96 -3.19 -71.90
N GLN A 142 14.25 -2.93 -73.17
CA GLN A 142 13.90 -3.79 -74.28
C GLN A 142 14.92 -3.61 -75.41
N SER A 143 15.46 -4.71 -75.94
CA SER A 143 16.46 -4.69 -77.03
C SER A 143 16.13 -5.76 -78.07
N GLY A 144 15.82 -5.34 -79.30
CA GLY A 144 15.32 -6.20 -80.38
C GLY A 144 14.01 -5.67 -81.00
N ALA A 145 13.16 -6.58 -81.47
CA ALA A 145 11.83 -6.26 -82.01
C ALA A 145 10.81 -7.34 -81.59
N ASN A 146 9.51 -7.04 -81.73
CA ASN A 146 8.39 -7.96 -81.44
C ASN A 146 8.35 -8.46 -79.99
N TYR A 147 8.51 -7.57 -79.01
CA TYR A 147 8.43 -7.91 -77.59
C TYR A 147 7.07 -8.52 -77.26
N ALA A 148 7.09 -9.72 -76.71
CA ALA A 148 5.87 -10.43 -76.39
C ALA A 148 5.95 -11.12 -75.03
N ILE A 149 4.79 -11.32 -74.43
CA ILE A 149 4.60 -12.13 -73.23
C ILE A 149 3.73 -13.32 -73.62
N SER A 150 4.20 -14.52 -73.29
CA SER A 150 3.42 -15.74 -73.36
C SER A 150 2.91 -16.10 -71.97
N SER A 151 1.62 -16.38 -71.87
CA SER A 151 1.04 -17.00 -70.68
C SER A 151 0.82 -18.48 -70.97
N ILE A 152 1.29 -19.35 -70.08
CA ILE A 152 1.04 -20.79 -70.12
C ILE A 152 0.16 -21.17 -68.93
N ILE A 153 -0.98 -21.81 -69.20
CA ILE A 153 -1.98 -22.21 -68.21
C ILE A 153 -2.31 -23.68 -68.45
N GLY A 154 -2.00 -24.53 -67.46
CA GLY A 154 -2.33 -25.96 -67.53
C GLY A 154 -1.74 -26.72 -68.73
N GLY A 155 -0.61 -26.23 -69.27
CA GLY A 155 0.09 -26.80 -70.41
C GLY A 155 -0.21 -26.15 -71.77
N ASP A 156 -1.27 -25.34 -71.86
CA ASP A 156 -1.63 -24.60 -73.08
C ASP A 156 -1.12 -23.14 -73.01
N SER A 157 -0.78 -22.53 -74.14
CA SER A 157 -0.16 -21.20 -74.16
C SER A 157 -0.79 -20.22 -75.16
N LYS A 158 -0.67 -18.92 -74.85
CA LYS A 158 -1.05 -17.84 -75.77
C LYS A 158 -0.16 -16.62 -75.55
N THR A 159 0.11 -15.90 -76.63
CA THR A 159 1.08 -14.80 -76.65
C THR A 159 0.40 -13.48 -76.99
N VAL A 160 0.85 -12.39 -76.35
CA VAL A 160 0.47 -11.02 -76.67
C VAL A 160 1.70 -10.14 -76.88
N ASN A 161 1.68 -9.31 -77.92
CA ASN A 161 2.69 -8.29 -78.14
C ASN A 161 2.52 -7.15 -77.14
N ILE A 162 3.61 -6.73 -76.51
CA ILE A 162 3.61 -5.64 -75.53
C ILE A 162 4.18 -4.35 -76.12
N HIS A 163 3.85 -3.24 -75.48
CA HIS A 163 4.32 -1.91 -75.83
C HIS A 163 5.79 -1.71 -75.42
N THR A 164 6.39 -0.59 -75.85
CA THR A 164 7.82 -0.31 -75.68
C THR A 164 8.17 0.86 -74.77
N ASN A 165 7.21 1.72 -74.46
CA ASN A 165 7.41 2.86 -73.58
C ASN A 165 7.29 2.47 -72.10
N ASN A 166 7.93 3.23 -71.22
CA ASN A 166 7.98 2.97 -69.78
C ASN A 166 6.71 3.47 -69.06
N VAL A 167 5.54 2.93 -69.45
CA VAL A 167 4.23 3.25 -68.88
C VAL A 167 3.50 1.97 -68.50
N TRP A 168 2.57 2.04 -67.55
CA TRP A 168 1.73 0.89 -67.21
C TRP A 168 0.67 0.68 -68.31
N LYS A 169 0.54 -0.56 -68.81
CA LYS A 169 -0.55 -0.97 -69.70
C LYS A 169 -1.04 -2.37 -69.32
N ARG A 170 -2.36 -2.55 -69.29
CA ARG A 170 -3.00 -3.82 -69.00
C ARG A 170 -3.17 -4.67 -70.25
N TYR A 171 -2.92 -5.96 -70.11
CA TYR A 171 -3.12 -6.98 -71.13
C TYR A 171 -4.00 -8.11 -70.60
N SER A 172 -4.67 -8.82 -71.52
CA SER A 172 -5.45 -10.01 -71.18
C SER A 172 -5.37 -11.07 -72.28
N LEU A 173 -5.30 -12.33 -71.87
CA LEU A 173 -5.18 -13.50 -72.73
C LEU A 173 -6.19 -14.57 -72.25
N THR A 174 -7.01 -15.07 -73.18
CA THR A 174 -7.92 -16.20 -72.92
C THR A 174 -7.36 -17.48 -73.53
N ILE A 175 -7.22 -18.52 -72.72
CA ILE A 175 -6.63 -19.82 -73.04
C ILE A 175 -7.63 -20.92 -72.68
N SER A 176 -7.93 -21.81 -73.62
CA SER A 176 -8.67 -23.04 -73.36
C SER A 176 -7.68 -24.11 -72.91
N THR A 177 -7.69 -24.45 -71.62
CA THR A 177 -6.75 -25.42 -71.04
C THR A 177 -7.38 -26.81 -70.90
N GLN A 178 -6.60 -27.85 -71.16
CA GLN A 178 -6.96 -29.22 -70.75
C GLN A 178 -6.61 -29.52 -69.28
N ALA A 179 -6.01 -28.55 -68.57
CA ALA A 179 -5.56 -28.65 -67.18
C ALA A 179 -4.57 -29.81 -66.92
N SER A 180 -3.64 -30.00 -67.86
CA SER A 180 -2.61 -31.03 -67.81
C SER A 180 -1.53 -30.75 -66.76
N ASN A 181 -1.47 -29.51 -66.24
CA ASN A 181 -0.46 -29.05 -65.30
C ASN A 181 -1.05 -28.06 -64.28
N ASN A 182 -0.35 -27.88 -63.16
CA ASN A 182 -0.78 -27.06 -62.03
C ASN A 182 0.06 -25.78 -61.89
N TYR A 183 0.37 -25.11 -62.99
CA TYR A 183 1.13 -23.87 -62.96
C TYR A 183 0.54 -22.84 -63.93
N VAL A 184 0.78 -21.58 -63.58
CA VAL A 184 0.67 -20.46 -64.50
C VAL A 184 2.03 -19.84 -64.66
N ILE A 185 2.47 -19.74 -65.91
CA ILE A 185 3.75 -19.15 -66.29
C ILE A 185 3.47 -17.88 -67.08
N ILE A 186 4.25 -16.83 -66.81
CA ILE A 186 4.32 -15.60 -67.59
C ILE A 186 5.76 -15.50 -68.09
N GLN A 187 5.96 -15.77 -69.37
CA GLN A 187 7.26 -15.86 -70.02
C GLN A 187 7.47 -14.68 -70.98
N LEU A 188 8.65 -14.07 -70.93
CA LEU A 188 9.07 -12.99 -71.82
C LEU A 188 9.75 -13.62 -73.04
N LEU A 189 9.31 -13.26 -74.25
CA LEU A 189 9.71 -13.89 -75.50
C LEU A 189 10.39 -12.92 -76.49
N ASN A 190 10.95 -13.50 -77.56
CA ASN A 190 11.45 -12.89 -78.80
C ASN A 190 12.71 -12.01 -78.68
N ALA A 191 12.97 -11.40 -77.53
CA ALA A 191 14.02 -10.42 -77.35
C ALA A 191 14.39 -10.25 -75.87
N ARG A 192 15.52 -9.58 -75.59
CA ARG A 192 15.90 -9.25 -74.21
C ARG A 192 14.98 -8.16 -73.68
N GLN A 193 14.38 -8.43 -72.53
CA GLN A 193 13.36 -7.61 -71.90
C GLN A 193 13.55 -7.58 -70.38
N ARG A 194 13.38 -6.39 -69.81
CA ARG A 194 13.22 -6.17 -68.38
C ARG A 194 11.98 -5.33 -68.15
N LEU A 195 11.07 -5.79 -67.31
CA LEU A 195 9.78 -5.12 -67.09
C LEU A 195 9.31 -5.29 -65.66
N LEU A 196 8.39 -4.41 -65.26
CA LEU A 196 7.59 -4.57 -64.05
C LEU A 196 6.25 -5.22 -64.39
N LEU A 197 5.80 -6.10 -63.51
CA LEU A 197 4.54 -6.81 -63.62
C LEU A 197 3.74 -6.68 -62.30
N LYS A 198 2.45 -6.36 -62.39
CA LYS A 198 1.52 -6.37 -61.24
C LYS A 198 0.07 -6.58 -61.62
N ASN A 199 -0.78 -6.71 -60.60
CA ASN A 199 -2.22 -6.89 -60.77
C ASN A 199 -2.54 -8.08 -61.68
N ILE A 200 -1.81 -9.18 -61.47
CA ILE A 200 -1.99 -10.41 -62.23
C ILE A 200 -3.29 -11.05 -61.72
N LYS A 201 -4.20 -11.40 -62.62
CA LYS A 201 -5.45 -12.06 -62.29
C LYS A 201 -5.69 -13.20 -63.24
N LEU A 202 -5.80 -14.40 -62.70
CA LEU A 202 -6.28 -15.58 -63.41
C LEU A 202 -7.70 -15.86 -62.97
N GLU A 203 -8.64 -15.95 -63.90
CA GLU A 203 -10.03 -16.28 -63.62
C GLU A 203 -10.58 -17.28 -64.65
N LYS A 204 -11.50 -18.15 -64.22
CA LYS A 204 -12.20 -19.06 -65.13
C LYS A 204 -13.17 -18.27 -66.01
N GLY A 205 -13.27 -18.59 -67.28
CA GLY A 205 -14.08 -17.89 -68.27
C GLY A 205 -13.26 -17.15 -69.32
N ASN A 206 -13.96 -16.50 -70.23
CA ASN A 206 -13.39 -15.96 -71.47
C ASN A 206 -13.38 -14.44 -71.54
N LYS A 207 -13.70 -13.77 -70.44
CA LYS A 207 -13.67 -12.32 -70.32
C LYS A 207 -12.89 -11.90 -69.08
N ALA A 208 -11.90 -11.03 -69.28
CA ALA A 208 -11.17 -10.41 -68.18
C ALA A 208 -12.06 -9.42 -67.43
N THR A 209 -11.98 -9.44 -66.11
CA THR A 209 -12.54 -8.46 -65.19
C THR A 209 -11.44 -7.58 -64.58
N ASP A 210 -11.85 -6.53 -63.87
CA ASP A 210 -10.92 -5.71 -63.11
C ASP A 210 -10.17 -6.55 -62.07
N TRP A 211 -8.94 -6.14 -61.77
CA TRP A 211 -8.11 -6.87 -60.82
C TRP A 211 -8.72 -6.84 -59.42
N THR A 212 -8.70 -8.00 -58.77
CA THR A 212 -9.00 -8.19 -57.35
C THR A 212 -7.96 -9.15 -56.77
N PRO A 213 -7.62 -9.06 -55.48
CA PRO A 213 -6.79 -10.07 -54.83
C PRO A 213 -7.49 -11.43 -54.83
N ALA A 214 -6.74 -12.50 -54.56
CA ALA A 214 -7.37 -13.81 -54.31
C ALA A 214 -8.16 -13.74 -52.99
N PRO A 215 -9.33 -14.41 -52.89
CA PRO A 215 -10.06 -14.51 -51.62
C PRO A 215 -9.20 -15.08 -50.47
N GLU A 216 -8.27 -15.96 -50.80
CA GLU A 216 -7.29 -16.54 -49.86
C GLU A 216 -6.34 -15.50 -49.27
N ASP A 217 -5.86 -14.54 -50.06
CA ASP A 217 -5.01 -13.45 -49.56
C ASP A 217 -5.79 -12.58 -48.55
N VAL A 218 -7.08 -12.32 -48.85
CA VAL A 218 -7.96 -11.56 -47.95
C VAL A 218 -8.24 -12.32 -46.66
N GLN A 219 -8.51 -13.64 -46.76
CA GLN A 219 -8.75 -14.47 -45.58
C GLN A 219 -7.51 -14.57 -44.69
N ALA A 220 -6.32 -14.78 -45.26
CA ALA A 220 -5.07 -14.82 -44.51
C ALA A 220 -4.81 -13.50 -43.75
N GLN A 221 -5.15 -12.36 -44.36
CA GLN A 221 -5.07 -11.06 -43.71
C GLN A 221 -6.07 -10.93 -42.55
N ILE A 222 -7.30 -11.42 -42.71
CA ILE A 222 -8.33 -11.45 -41.65
C ILE A 222 -7.86 -12.33 -40.48
N ASP A 223 -7.35 -13.52 -40.76
CA ASP A 223 -6.89 -14.48 -39.75
C ASP A 223 -5.73 -13.88 -38.94
N THR A 224 -4.77 -13.26 -39.63
CA THR A 224 -3.64 -12.55 -39.00
C THR A 224 -4.11 -11.41 -38.10
N ASN A 225 -5.04 -10.57 -38.59
CA ASN A 225 -5.59 -9.47 -37.82
C ASN A 225 -6.39 -9.96 -36.60
N THR A 226 -7.12 -11.07 -36.74
CA THR A 226 -7.88 -11.70 -35.65
C THR A 226 -6.93 -12.23 -34.56
N ALA A 227 -5.86 -12.92 -34.95
CA ALA A 227 -4.83 -13.39 -34.04
C ALA A 227 -4.16 -12.24 -33.27
N ASN A 228 -3.75 -11.18 -33.99
CA ASN A 228 -3.16 -9.99 -33.39
C ASN A 228 -4.11 -9.30 -32.40
N THR A 229 -5.40 -9.21 -32.75
CA THR A 229 -6.43 -8.61 -31.89
C THR A 229 -6.64 -9.45 -30.62
N ALA A 230 -6.67 -10.78 -30.74
CA ALA A 230 -6.78 -11.67 -29.59
C ALA A 230 -5.57 -11.54 -28.65
N THR A 231 -4.36 -11.45 -29.19
CA THR A 231 -3.14 -11.20 -28.40
C THR A 231 -3.19 -9.85 -27.70
N ALA A 232 -3.60 -8.78 -28.39
CA ALA A 232 -3.73 -7.45 -27.80
C ALA A 232 -4.75 -7.42 -26.66
N LEU A 233 -5.89 -8.11 -26.83
CA LEU A 233 -6.91 -8.23 -25.79
C LEU A 233 -6.37 -8.97 -24.55
N ALA A 234 -5.65 -10.08 -24.74
CA ALA A 234 -5.03 -10.81 -23.64
C ALA A 234 -3.99 -9.96 -22.89
N GLN A 235 -3.18 -9.18 -23.61
CA GLN A 235 -2.22 -8.25 -23.01
C GLN A 235 -2.91 -7.14 -22.22
N ALA A 236 -3.98 -6.57 -22.75
CA ALA A 236 -4.78 -5.56 -22.06
C ALA A 236 -5.41 -6.13 -20.77
N GLN A 237 -5.96 -7.34 -20.83
CA GLN A 237 -6.51 -8.00 -19.64
C GLN A 237 -5.44 -8.28 -18.58
N ASN A 238 -4.25 -8.71 -19.00
CA ASN A 238 -3.11 -8.89 -18.09
C ASN A 238 -2.70 -7.56 -17.43
N ALA A 239 -2.64 -6.47 -18.19
CA ALA A 239 -2.32 -5.14 -17.65
C ALA A 239 -3.37 -4.67 -16.62
N ILE A 240 -4.67 -4.89 -16.89
CA ILE A 240 -5.75 -4.60 -15.94
C ILE A 240 -5.59 -5.44 -14.66
N ASN A 241 -5.33 -6.74 -14.80
CA ASN A 241 -5.13 -7.63 -13.66
C ASN A 241 -3.91 -7.19 -12.82
N THR A 242 -2.81 -6.81 -13.47
CA THR A 242 -1.63 -6.24 -12.80
C THR A 242 -1.97 -4.95 -12.07
N ALA A 243 -2.70 -4.02 -12.70
CA ALA A 243 -3.12 -2.77 -12.07
C ALA A 243 -4.00 -3.01 -10.83
N ASN A 244 -4.97 -3.93 -10.92
CA ASN A 244 -5.81 -4.33 -9.80
C ASN A 244 -4.99 -4.97 -8.66
N ASN A 245 -4.03 -5.84 -9.00
CA ASN A 245 -3.13 -6.44 -8.02
C ASN A 245 -2.28 -5.39 -7.31
N VAL A 246 -1.72 -4.41 -8.05
CA VAL A 246 -0.95 -3.30 -7.47
C VAL A 246 -1.81 -2.44 -6.57
N ALA A 247 -3.03 -2.09 -6.99
CA ALA A 247 -3.96 -1.31 -6.16
C ALA A 247 -4.29 -2.04 -4.85
N ASN A 248 -4.55 -3.35 -4.90
CA ASN A 248 -4.80 -4.16 -3.71
C ASN A 248 -3.58 -4.21 -2.79
N LEU A 249 -2.39 -4.47 -3.36
CA LEU A 249 -1.13 -4.56 -2.61
C LEU A 249 -0.66 -3.23 -2.02
N THR A 250 -0.98 -2.09 -2.63
CA THR A 250 -0.49 -0.76 -2.19
C THR A 250 -1.53 0.06 -1.44
N SER A 251 -2.75 -0.45 -1.28
CA SER A 251 -3.84 0.24 -0.55
C SER A 251 -3.44 0.68 0.87
N PHE A 252 -2.56 -0.06 1.55
CA PHE A 252 -2.08 0.26 2.90
C PHE A 252 -1.02 1.39 2.96
N LEU A 253 -0.35 1.70 1.85
CA LEU A 253 0.65 2.77 1.78
C LEU A 253 0.01 4.15 1.71
N GLN A 254 -1.28 4.19 1.42
CA GLN A 254 -2.03 5.42 1.51
C GLN A 254 -2.21 5.76 3.00
N THR A 255 -1.95 7.01 3.36
CA THR A 255 -2.39 7.55 4.64
C THR A 255 -3.91 7.62 4.59
N SER A 256 -4.56 6.52 4.96
CA SER A 256 -5.98 6.55 5.19
C SER A 256 -6.19 7.13 6.58
N VAL A 257 -6.79 8.30 6.61
CA VAL A 257 -7.30 8.84 7.86
C VAL A 257 -8.75 8.44 7.89
N GLN A 258 -8.98 7.21 8.36
CA GLN A 258 -10.31 6.63 8.44
C GLN A 258 -10.73 6.59 9.91
N GLY A 259 -11.35 7.67 10.35
CA GLY A 259 -11.65 7.88 11.77
C GLY A 259 -10.38 8.18 12.60
N ASN A 260 -10.32 7.69 13.86
CA ASN A 260 -9.25 7.95 14.85
C ASN A 260 -8.06 7.01 14.74
N VAL A 261 -8.20 6.00 13.91
CA VAL A 261 -7.09 5.22 13.45
C VAL A 261 -6.49 6.07 12.37
N VAL A 262 -5.35 6.67 12.66
CA VAL A 262 -4.47 7.06 11.56
C VAL A 262 -4.02 5.74 10.96
N GLY A 263 -4.85 5.23 10.04
CA GLY A 263 -4.64 4.05 9.23
C GLY A 263 -3.68 4.41 8.13
N THR A 264 -2.57 4.97 8.56
CA THR A 264 -1.52 5.33 7.66
C THR A 264 -0.52 4.22 7.69
N GLY A 265 -0.08 3.82 6.50
CA GLY A 265 1.20 3.12 6.41
C GLY A 265 2.29 3.90 7.15
N THR A 266 2.24 5.24 7.18
CA THR A 266 3.28 6.09 7.83
C THR A 266 2.80 7.51 8.27
N LEU A 267 3.11 7.98 9.49
CA LEU A 267 2.74 9.31 10.05
C LEU A 267 3.98 10.17 10.33
N LEU A 268 4.13 11.33 9.66
CA LEU A 268 5.22 12.30 9.90
C LEU A 268 4.71 13.45 10.78
N VAL A 269 5.42 13.75 11.89
CA VAL A 269 4.99 14.73 12.91
C VAL A 269 6.12 15.70 13.20
N GLY A 270 5.86 17.00 13.11
CA GLY A 270 6.88 18.04 12.99
C GLY A 270 6.96 18.57 11.55
N ASP A 271 7.72 19.63 11.31
CA ASP A 271 7.90 20.20 9.97
C ASP A 271 9.40 20.27 9.65
N VAL A 272 9.75 20.99 8.58
CA VAL A 272 11.14 21.25 8.20
C VAL A 272 11.73 22.54 8.83
N LEU A 273 10.94 23.40 9.51
CA LEU A 273 11.29 24.79 9.90
C LEU A 273 10.45 25.49 11.04
N GLY A 274 9.65 24.82 11.88
CA GLY A 274 8.62 25.46 12.73
C GLY A 274 7.44 24.64 13.33
N ALA A 275 7.27 23.33 13.10
CA ALA A 275 6.25 22.53 13.79
C ALA A 275 6.84 21.86 15.03
N ASN A 276 6.16 22.14 16.13
CA ASN A 276 6.69 22.06 17.49
C ASN A 276 5.99 20.96 18.29
N ALA A 277 5.54 19.95 17.57
CA ALA A 277 4.78 18.83 18.10
C ALA A 277 5.44 17.55 17.62
N MET A 278 5.42 16.60 18.52
CA MET A 278 6.19 15.39 18.35
C MET A 278 5.45 14.28 19.06
N ILE A 279 4.99 13.33 18.26
CA ILE A 279 4.92 11.96 18.74
C ILE A 279 6.36 11.49 18.69
N CYS A 280 7.01 11.52 19.85
CA CYS A 280 8.44 11.39 19.96
C CYS A 280 8.78 10.05 20.58
N GLY A 281 9.40 9.16 19.84
CA GLY A 281 10.00 7.99 20.49
C GLY A 281 11.24 8.31 21.34
N VAL A 282 11.80 9.52 21.26
CA VAL A 282 13.21 9.74 21.64
C VAL A 282 13.41 9.85 23.14
N THR A 283 14.17 8.90 23.69
CA THR A 283 14.77 8.97 25.03
C THR A 283 16.07 9.78 25.01
N ASP A 284 16.17 10.83 25.80
CA ASP A 284 17.39 11.64 25.94
C ASP A 284 17.61 12.22 27.34
N ARG A 285 16.97 11.61 28.36
CA ARG A 285 17.20 11.88 29.78
C ARG A 285 17.15 10.60 30.63
N PRO A 286 17.92 10.53 31.74
CA PRO A 286 17.91 9.38 32.64
C PRO A 286 16.56 9.25 33.38
N ASN A 287 16.32 8.07 33.96
CA ASN A 287 15.21 7.81 34.87
C ASN A 287 13.81 7.99 34.26
N GLY A 288 13.72 7.76 32.94
CA GLY A 288 12.49 7.82 32.16
C GLY A 288 11.92 9.22 31.99
N GLU A 289 12.73 10.27 32.15
CA GLU A 289 12.26 11.65 32.04
C GLU A 289 12.19 12.20 30.61
N SER A 290 12.30 11.33 29.62
CA SER A 290 12.32 11.75 28.22
C SER A 290 10.92 11.88 27.65
N ILE A 291 10.72 12.80 26.70
CA ILE A 291 9.38 13.12 26.24
C ILE A 291 8.96 12.19 25.09
N ARG A 292 7.86 11.46 25.33
CA ARG A 292 7.18 10.54 24.41
C ARG A 292 6.16 11.20 23.51
N PHE A 293 5.50 12.18 24.08
CA PHE A 293 4.56 13.01 23.36
C PHE A 293 4.72 14.41 23.91
N ALA A 294 5.15 15.31 23.06
CA ALA A 294 5.42 16.69 23.42
C ALA A 294 4.74 17.63 22.46
N ALA A 295 4.37 18.79 22.99
CA ALA A 295 3.83 19.87 22.19
C ALA A 295 4.29 21.23 22.73
N GLY A 296 4.57 22.14 21.80
CA GLY A 296 4.83 23.56 22.07
C GLY A 296 6.26 24.00 21.78
N LYS A 297 7.18 23.06 21.53
CA LYS A 297 8.55 23.38 21.12
C LYS A 297 9.06 22.50 20.00
N PRO A 298 9.88 23.02 19.07
CA PRO A 298 10.56 22.19 18.09
C PRO A 298 11.40 21.17 18.83
N TYR A 299 11.77 20.10 18.13
CA TYR A 299 12.48 18.98 18.74
C TYR A 299 13.71 19.42 19.58
N SER A 300 14.45 20.43 19.10
CA SER A 300 15.63 21.01 19.77
C SER A 300 15.33 21.69 21.11
N GLN A 301 14.08 22.07 21.36
CA GLN A 301 13.62 22.71 22.60
C GLN A 301 12.57 21.88 23.32
N LYS A 302 12.44 20.57 23.01
CA LYS A 302 11.33 19.74 23.48
C LYS A 302 11.13 19.73 25.00
N TYR A 303 12.16 19.92 25.81
CA TYR A 303 12.05 19.98 27.28
C TYR A 303 11.49 21.27 27.86
N LEU A 304 11.39 22.28 27.02
CA LEU A 304 10.60 23.47 27.28
C LEU A 304 9.21 23.32 26.69
N SER A 305 8.87 22.16 26.09
CA SER A 305 7.48 21.85 25.76
C SER A 305 6.72 21.90 27.07
N PRO A 306 5.78 22.83 27.22
CA PRO A 306 5.05 22.97 28.47
C PRO A 306 4.28 21.70 28.84
N PHE A 307 3.94 20.87 27.83
CA PHE A 307 3.35 19.56 28.01
C PHE A 307 4.28 18.43 27.58
N GLN A 308 4.38 17.44 28.46
CA GLN A 308 5.31 16.33 28.31
C GLN A 308 4.65 15.06 28.83
N VAL A 309 4.51 14.08 27.96
CA VAL A 309 4.33 12.69 28.38
C VAL A 309 5.70 12.07 28.43
N LEU A 310 6.08 11.51 29.56
CA LEU A 310 7.43 11.02 29.81
C LEU A 310 7.48 9.51 29.66
N ASP A 311 8.68 9.02 29.45
CA ASP A 311 8.97 7.61 29.21
C ASP A 311 8.66 6.71 30.39
N ASN A 312 8.81 7.21 31.62
CA ASN A 312 8.41 6.50 32.83
C ASN A 312 6.89 6.45 33.02
N GLY A 313 6.11 6.88 32.02
CA GLY A 313 4.66 6.98 32.06
C GLY A 313 4.17 8.16 32.89
N MET A 314 5.09 8.98 33.41
CA MET A 314 4.72 10.20 34.11
C MET A 314 4.26 11.25 33.10
N ILE A 315 3.32 12.08 33.51
CA ILE A 315 2.94 13.28 32.79
C ILE A 315 3.48 14.45 33.58
N ARG A 316 4.16 15.36 32.89
CA ARG A 316 4.79 16.54 33.50
C ARG A 316 4.35 17.80 32.79
N PHE A 317 4.13 18.81 33.60
CA PHE A 317 3.93 20.17 33.16
C PHE A 317 5.09 21.03 33.60
N VAL A 318 5.53 21.88 32.68
CA VAL A 318 6.62 22.81 32.95
C VAL A 318 6.28 24.23 32.47
N ASN A 319 6.83 25.23 33.15
CA ASN A 319 6.79 26.60 32.66
C ASN A 319 7.63 26.70 31.36
N PRO A 320 7.06 27.11 30.21
CA PRO A 320 7.76 27.06 28.92
C PRO A 320 8.87 28.10 28.75
N LEU A 321 8.93 29.10 29.63
CA LEU A 321 9.97 30.12 29.65
C LEU A 321 11.16 29.71 30.54
N THR A 322 10.88 28.96 31.61
CA THR A 322 11.88 28.65 32.66
C THR A 322 12.21 27.17 32.79
N GLY A 323 11.37 26.27 32.27
CA GLY A 323 11.49 24.81 32.35
C GLY A 323 11.13 24.19 33.69
N GLN A 324 10.68 24.98 34.68
CA GLN A 324 10.38 24.47 36.02
C GLN A 324 9.11 23.64 36.05
N LYS A 325 9.14 22.55 36.82
CA LYS A 325 8.00 21.67 37.08
C LYS A 325 6.94 22.43 37.87
N THR A 326 5.71 22.35 37.42
CA THR A 326 4.56 22.88 38.16
C THR A 326 3.79 21.77 38.86
N PHE A 327 3.61 20.62 38.21
CA PHE A 327 3.19 19.37 38.86
C PHE A 327 3.56 18.15 38.01
N GLU A 328 3.62 16.99 38.65
CA GLU A 328 4.00 15.72 38.03
C GLU A 328 3.14 14.58 38.56
N LEU A 329 2.70 13.70 37.67
CA LEU A 329 1.81 12.60 38.04
C LEU A 329 2.14 11.33 37.28
N GLY A 330 1.90 10.19 37.90
CA GLY A 330 2.12 8.87 37.30
C GLY A 330 2.71 7.90 38.31
N PHE A 331 3.11 6.71 37.86
CA PHE A 331 3.84 5.79 38.71
C PHE A 331 5.33 6.12 38.63
N ASN A 332 5.88 6.71 39.70
CA ASN A 332 7.30 7.02 39.74
C ASN A 332 8.07 5.75 40.07
N GLN A 333 8.70 5.23 39.04
CA GLN A 333 9.40 3.96 39.07
C GLN A 333 10.68 4.03 39.91
N ASN A 334 11.27 5.22 40.08
CA ASN A 334 12.47 5.39 40.91
C ASN A 334 12.15 5.25 42.41
N THR A 335 10.93 5.62 42.79
CA THR A 335 10.45 5.52 44.17
C THR A 335 9.48 4.35 44.37
N SER A 336 9.18 3.60 43.31
CA SER A 336 8.17 2.53 43.26
C SER A 336 6.82 2.93 43.87
N LYS A 337 6.39 4.16 43.61
CA LYS A 337 5.18 4.74 44.21
C LYS A 337 4.38 5.51 43.18
N VAL A 338 3.06 5.41 43.30
CA VAL A 338 2.17 6.38 42.66
C VAL A 338 2.57 7.76 43.15
N THR A 339 2.79 8.66 42.21
CA THR A 339 3.21 10.03 42.44
C THR A 339 2.14 10.96 41.92
N PHE A 340 1.81 11.92 42.75
CA PHE A 340 1.16 13.13 42.34
C PHE A 340 1.74 14.24 43.20
N ASP A 341 2.70 14.95 42.61
CA ASP A 341 3.50 15.95 43.28
C ASP A 341 3.16 17.34 42.74
N ILE A 342 3.00 18.30 43.66
CA ILE A 342 2.64 19.69 43.34
C ILE A 342 3.77 20.60 43.75
N TYR A 343 4.11 21.55 42.87
CA TYR A 343 5.21 22.48 43.05
C TYR A 343 4.73 23.94 42.98
N ASN A 344 5.38 24.84 43.72
CA ASN A 344 5.17 26.30 43.59
C ASN A 344 6.00 26.89 42.43
N ASP A 345 5.87 28.19 42.15
CA ASP A 345 6.56 28.88 41.03
C ASP A 345 8.10 28.86 41.08
N ASN A 346 8.64 28.41 42.21
CA ASN A 346 10.08 28.22 42.43
C ASN A 346 10.50 26.74 42.35
N GLY A 347 9.57 25.84 42.03
CA GLY A 347 9.81 24.40 41.86
C GLY A 347 9.86 23.58 43.16
N ILE A 348 9.35 24.12 44.27
CA ILE A 348 9.39 23.43 45.57
C ILE A 348 8.14 22.57 45.76
N LYS A 349 8.32 21.29 46.14
CA LYS A 349 7.21 20.35 46.41
C LYS A 349 6.46 20.73 47.68
N VAL A 350 5.16 20.92 47.59
CA VAL A 350 4.30 21.35 48.70
C VAL A 350 3.26 20.32 49.12
N ALA A 351 3.03 19.29 48.29
CA ALA A 351 2.15 18.16 48.58
C ALA A 351 2.55 16.93 47.75
N SER A 352 2.19 15.74 48.24
CA SER A 352 2.42 14.48 47.54
C SER A 352 1.34 13.45 47.90
N ILE A 353 1.10 12.47 47.05
CA ILE A 353 0.18 11.37 47.35
C ILE A 353 0.87 10.27 48.17
N GLY A 354 0.26 9.92 49.30
CA GLY A 354 0.68 8.86 50.21
C GLY A 354 -0.36 7.74 50.33
N SER A 355 -0.09 6.75 51.20
CA SER A 355 -0.97 5.58 51.42
C SER A 355 -2.36 5.93 51.96
N GLN A 356 -2.52 7.13 52.51
CA GLN A 356 -3.75 7.66 53.11
C GLN A 356 -4.39 8.78 52.26
N GLY A 357 -3.89 9.02 51.03
CA GLY A 357 -4.35 10.11 50.14
C GLY A 357 -3.30 11.21 49.96
N ILE A 358 -3.72 12.39 49.45
CA ILE A 358 -2.81 13.53 49.30
C ILE A 358 -2.43 14.03 50.69
N MET A 359 -1.15 13.95 50.99
CA MET A 359 -0.55 14.34 52.24
C MET A 359 0.22 15.64 52.01
N PHE A 360 -0.16 16.65 52.77
CA PHE A 360 0.62 17.86 52.88
C PHE A 360 1.80 17.57 53.78
N THR A 361 2.98 17.93 53.32
CA THR A 361 4.21 17.80 54.08
C THR A 361 4.07 18.50 55.45
N GLY A 362 4.01 17.74 56.56
CA GLY A 362 3.94 18.25 57.95
C GLY A 362 2.95 17.61 58.96
N TYR A 363 2.28 16.49 58.66
CA TYR A 363 1.19 15.88 59.47
C TYR A 363 1.66 14.87 60.57
N VAL A 364 1.12 14.93 61.81
CA VAL A 364 1.39 14.02 62.96
C VAL A 364 0.10 13.63 63.71
N PRO A 365 -0.20 12.34 63.99
CA PRO A 365 -1.39 11.91 64.73
C PRO A 365 -1.25 12.01 66.27
N GLU A 366 -2.34 11.88 67.01
CA GLU A 366 -2.31 11.78 68.49
C GLU A 366 -1.74 10.44 69.00
N SER A 367 -1.24 10.38 70.24
CA SER A 367 -0.47 9.25 70.79
C SER A 367 -0.34 9.23 72.33
N TYR A 368 0.13 8.11 72.91
CA TYR A 368 0.49 7.98 74.33
C TYR A 368 1.89 7.38 74.51
N THR A 369 2.69 7.92 75.43
CA THR A 369 4.07 7.52 75.72
C THR A 369 4.20 6.83 77.07
N LYS A 370 4.68 5.59 77.08
CA LYS A 370 5.00 4.86 78.32
C LYS A 370 6.25 5.44 78.97
N ARG A 371 6.18 5.74 80.27
CA ARG A 371 7.33 6.15 81.09
C ARG A 371 7.50 5.19 82.26
N LYS A 372 8.75 4.95 82.63
CA LYS A 372 9.11 4.17 83.83
C LYS A 372 9.66 5.12 84.87
N PHE A 373 9.06 5.05 86.05
CA PHE A 373 9.49 5.82 87.20
C PHE A 373 9.54 4.91 88.42
N ARG A 374 10.26 5.33 89.45
CA ARG A 374 10.14 4.75 90.79
C ARG A 374 9.45 5.73 91.70
N LYS A 375 8.30 5.34 92.25
CA LYS A 375 7.61 6.15 93.25
C LYS A 375 8.39 6.07 94.57
N LEU A 376 8.48 7.17 95.29
CA LEU A 376 9.01 7.15 96.66
C LEU A 376 8.01 6.43 97.59
N ASN A 377 8.53 5.63 98.53
CA ASN A 377 7.73 4.85 99.49
C ASN A 377 7.31 5.68 100.70
N THR A 378 6.75 6.85 100.44
CA THR A 378 6.24 7.72 101.48
C THR A 378 4.72 7.62 101.48
N THR A 379 4.16 7.18 102.60
CA THR A 379 2.73 6.86 102.75
C THR A 379 1.82 8.09 102.92
N SER A 380 2.35 9.32 102.79
CA SER A 380 1.54 10.55 102.83
C SER A 380 2.22 11.68 102.04
N PHE A 381 1.62 12.10 100.93
CA PHE A 381 2.06 13.26 100.12
C PHE A 381 1.06 14.40 100.26
N ILE A 382 1.47 15.50 100.91
CA ILE A 382 0.73 16.79 100.97
C ILE A 382 1.63 17.92 100.41
N GLU A 383 2.77 17.58 99.82
CA GLU A 383 3.78 18.56 99.40
C GLU A 383 3.52 19.06 97.98
N SER A 384 3.74 20.37 97.77
CA SER A 384 3.60 21.02 96.46
C SER A 384 4.90 21.02 95.63
N ASN A 385 6.03 20.60 96.21
CA ASN A 385 7.36 20.66 95.59
C ASN A 385 8.24 19.49 96.06
N ILE A 386 9.29 19.19 95.27
CA ILE A 386 10.25 18.12 95.55
C ILE A 386 11.45 18.68 96.31
N LEU A 387 11.80 18.07 97.45
CA LEU A 387 13.00 18.44 98.21
C LEU A 387 14.26 17.74 97.65
N ALA A 388 15.24 18.53 97.21
CA ALA A 388 16.47 18.02 96.59
C ALA A 388 17.27 17.08 97.52
N GLU A 389 17.32 17.41 98.82
CA GLU A 389 18.09 16.63 99.80
C GLU A 389 17.51 15.24 100.02
N LEU A 390 16.18 15.09 99.97
CA LEU A 390 15.50 13.81 100.10
C LEU A 390 15.94 12.86 98.99
N VAL A 391 15.83 13.31 97.74
CA VAL A 391 16.21 12.51 96.57
C VAL A 391 17.73 12.26 96.54
N ALA A 392 18.56 13.26 96.88
CA ALA A 392 20.01 13.09 96.96
C ALA A 392 20.45 12.06 98.01
N SER A 393 19.73 11.96 99.14
CA SER A 393 20.03 10.98 100.19
C SER A 393 19.75 9.53 99.75
N ILE A 394 18.65 9.31 99.02
CA ILE A 394 18.29 8.01 98.45
C ILE A 394 19.34 7.58 97.43
N MET A 395 19.78 8.51 96.57
CA MET A 395 20.79 8.25 95.55
C MET A 395 22.17 7.91 96.13
N GLN A 396 22.56 8.57 97.23
CA GLN A 396 23.80 8.26 97.94
C GLN A 396 23.79 6.82 98.49
N LYS A 397 22.69 6.38 99.11
CA LYS A 397 22.55 5.02 99.63
C LYS A 397 22.68 3.94 98.55
N TYR A 398 22.22 4.22 97.33
CA TYR A 398 22.30 3.28 96.21
C TYR A 398 23.74 2.87 95.87
N HIS A 399 24.74 3.76 96.08
CA HIS A 399 26.11 3.54 95.57
C HIS A 399 27.17 3.31 96.65
N THR A 400 26.91 3.70 97.91
CA THR A 400 27.81 3.36 99.03
C THR A 400 27.56 1.96 99.57
N GLY A 401 26.56 1.23 99.05
CA GLY A 401 26.33 -0.17 99.38
C GLY A 401 27.32 -1.08 98.62
N ASN A 402 28.04 -1.96 99.33
CA ASN A 402 28.96 -2.92 98.72
C ASN A 402 28.22 -3.79 97.67
N TYR A 403 28.62 -3.72 96.39
CA TYR A 403 28.10 -4.60 95.35
C TYR A 403 29.22 -5.35 94.59
N PRO A 404 29.07 -6.66 94.31
CA PRO A 404 27.99 -7.52 94.78
C PRO A 404 28.23 -8.00 96.23
N PRO A 405 27.19 -8.37 96.98
CA PRO A 405 27.41 -9.25 98.14
C PRO A 405 28.18 -10.47 97.63
N THR A 406 29.07 -11.03 98.43
CA THR A 406 30.05 -12.07 98.02
C THR A 406 29.42 -13.43 97.65
N GLY A 407 28.43 -13.47 96.75
CA GLY A 407 27.69 -14.63 96.24
C GLY A 407 26.95 -14.32 94.91
N PRO A 408 26.38 -15.33 94.22
CA PRO A 408 25.85 -15.15 92.86
C PRO A 408 24.53 -14.34 92.79
N ALA A 409 24.55 -13.21 92.08
CA ALA A 409 23.49 -12.45 91.38
C ALA A 409 22.02 -12.25 91.92
N THR A 410 21.51 -12.81 93.03
CA THR A 410 20.05 -12.74 93.38
C THR A 410 19.55 -11.66 94.37
N ASP A 411 20.30 -10.58 94.69
CA ASP A 411 19.99 -9.70 95.86
C ASP A 411 19.54 -8.23 95.54
N THR A 412 18.84 -7.96 94.43
CA THR A 412 18.59 -6.58 93.95
C THR A 412 17.29 -5.88 94.41
N THR A 413 16.16 -6.58 94.61
CA THR A 413 14.85 -5.93 94.88
C THR A 413 14.69 -5.46 96.33
N GLN A 414 15.19 -6.24 97.30
CA GLN A 414 15.11 -5.90 98.72
C GLN A 414 15.94 -4.64 99.03
N PHE A 415 17.12 -4.55 98.41
CA PHE A 415 17.97 -3.36 98.46
C PHE A 415 17.23 -2.07 98.06
N LEU A 416 16.38 -2.11 97.02
CA LEU A 416 15.64 -0.93 96.54
C LEU A 416 14.56 -0.44 97.51
N TYR A 417 13.87 -1.38 98.15
CA TYR A 417 12.87 -1.05 99.17
C TYR A 417 13.54 -0.46 100.42
N ASP A 418 14.67 -1.04 100.84
CA ASP A 418 15.44 -0.61 102.01
C ASP A 418 16.02 0.81 101.85
N ILE A 419 16.25 1.27 100.62
CA ILE A 419 16.66 2.65 100.32
C ILE A 419 15.49 3.61 100.06
N GLY A 420 14.22 3.18 100.22
CA GLY A 420 13.04 4.04 100.21
C GLY A 420 12.32 4.20 98.87
N LEU A 421 12.57 3.30 97.91
CA LEU A 421 11.95 3.32 96.58
C LEU A 421 11.02 2.13 96.37
N ASN A 422 9.92 2.37 95.66
CA ASN A 422 9.08 1.29 95.13
C ASN A 422 9.76 0.66 93.92
N VAL A 423 9.27 -0.52 93.58
CA VAL A 423 9.56 -1.15 92.28
C VAL A 423 9.11 -0.24 91.13
N ASP A 424 9.67 -0.50 89.96
CA ASP A 424 9.39 0.28 88.74
C ASP A 424 7.88 0.40 88.46
N THR A 425 7.37 1.62 88.44
CA THR A 425 6.00 1.98 88.08
C THR A 425 5.95 2.47 86.63
N VAL A 426 5.01 1.94 85.86
CA VAL A 426 4.79 2.31 84.46
C VAL A 426 3.61 3.27 84.35
N VAL A 427 3.77 4.39 83.65
CA VAL A 427 2.75 5.43 83.45
C VAL A 427 2.65 5.83 81.97
N TYR A 428 1.55 6.48 81.56
CA TYR A 428 1.25 6.79 80.16
C TYR A 428 0.96 8.28 79.92
N GLU A 429 1.82 8.97 79.17
CA GLU A 429 1.73 10.40 78.83
C GLU A 429 1.03 10.62 77.47
N TYR A 430 -0.09 11.33 77.43
CA TYR A 430 -0.85 11.58 76.19
C TYR A 430 -0.39 12.85 75.43
N TYR A 431 -0.41 12.80 74.09
CA TYR A 431 -0.08 13.87 73.14
C TYR A 431 -1.07 13.90 71.95
N GLU A 432 -1.54 15.08 71.55
CA GLU A 432 -2.63 15.31 70.58
C GLU A 432 -2.22 15.38 69.07
N GLY A 433 -0.92 15.42 68.77
CA GLY A 433 -0.40 15.44 67.39
C GLY A 433 -0.29 16.83 66.72
N ARG A 434 0.00 16.83 65.41
CA ARG A 434 0.00 17.97 64.46
C ARG A 434 -0.76 17.61 63.18
N ASN A 435 -2.07 17.54 63.28
CA ASN A 435 -3.00 17.17 62.23
C ASN A 435 -4.17 18.16 62.16
N PHE A 436 -5.09 17.94 61.22
CA PHE A 436 -6.23 18.83 61.04
C PHE A 436 -7.21 18.83 62.25
N GLU A 437 -7.11 17.87 63.19
CA GLU A 437 -7.91 17.79 64.42
C GLU A 437 -7.11 18.13 65.70
N SER A 438 -5.81 18.45 65.61
CA SER A 438 -4.93 18.59 66.79
C SER A 438 -5.28 19.74 67.72
N ALA A 439 -5.88 20.81 67.19
CA ALA A 439 -6.33 21.91 68.03
C ALA A 439 -7.37 21.45 69.07
N ASP A 440 -8.30 20.57 68.67
CA ASP A 440 -9.44 20.15 69.48
C ASP A 440 -9.08 19.08 70.54
N ASN A 441 -8.03 18.29 70.29
CA ASN A 441 -7.60 17.19 71.16
C ASN A 441 -6.64 17.59 72.29
N SER A 442 -6.09 18.81 72.27
CA SER A 442 -5.10 19.32 73.24
C SER A 442 -5.55 19.30 74.72
N GLN A 443 -6.86 19.38 74.97
CA GLN A 443 -7.43 19.43 76.34
C GLN A 443 -7.17 18.16 77.17
N TYR A 444 -6.88 17.02 76.53
CA TYR A 444 -6.71 15.73 77.22
C TYR A 444 -5.25 15.43 77.64
N ALA A 445 -4.30 16.35 77.43
CA ALA A 445 -2.88 16.18 77.78
C ALA A 445 -2.65 15.88 79.28
N GLY A 446 -1.88 14.83 79.57
CA GLY A 446 -1.57 14.36 80.93
C GLY A 446 -1.05 12.92 81.02
N PHE A 447 -0.86 12.43 82.26
CA PHE A 447 -0.31 11.14 82.63
C PHE A 447 -1.38 10.25 83.27
N TYR A 448 -1.52 9.04 82.73
CA TYR A 448 -2.57 8.11 83.04
C TYR A 448 -2.00 6.75 83.46
N THR A 449 -2.79 5.99 84.22
CA THR A 449 -2.44 4.62 84.64
C THR A 449 -2.46 3.63 83.48
N SER A 450 -3.16 3.97 82.39
CA SER A 450 -3.24 3.18 81.15
C SER A 450 -3.30 4.09 79.92
N ALA A 451 -3.08 3.55 78.71
CA ALA A 451 -3.10 4.31 77.44
C ALA A 451 -4.52 4.69 76.99
N ASN A 452 -5.23 5.48 77.79
CA ASN A 452 -6.58 5.93 77.50
C ASN A 452 -6.81 7.34 78.10
N LYS A 453 -7.01 8.35 77.24
CA LYS A 453 -7.24 9.75 77.63
C LYS A 453 -8.55 9.98 78.35
N PHE A 454 -9.45 9.00 78.33
CA PHE A 454 -10.69 9.00 79.09
C PHE A 454 -10.60 8.13 80.37
N GLY A 455 -9.41 7.61 80.70
CA GLY A 455 -9.15 6.74 81.85
C GLY A 455 -8.63 7.46 83.09
N ASN A 456 -8.23 6.69 84.11
CA ASN A 456 -7.77 7.23 85.39
C ASN A 456 -6.33 7.78 85.31
N HIS A 457 -6.13 8.97 85.88
CA HIS A 457 -4.82 9.54 86.11
C HIS A 457 -3.99 8.76 87.14
N ILE A 458 -2.67 8.92 87.08
CA ILE A 458 -1.78 8.31 88.07
C ILE A 458 -1.93 8.96 89.44
N ASP A 459 -1.70 8.18 90.49
CA ASP A 459 -1.77 8.64 91.88
C ASP A 459 -0.74 9.73 92.15
N ASP A 460 -1.16 10.70 92.96
CA ASP A 460 -0.30 11.80 93.36
C ASP A 460 0.95 11.31 94.13
N GLY A 461 2.06 12.02 93.96
CA GLY A 461 3.31 11.77 94.67
C GLY A 461 4.57 12.00 93.84
N ILE A 462 5.74 11.70 94.42
CA ILE A 462 7.05 11.90 93.79
C ILE A 462 7.58 10.62 93.14
N TYR A 463 8.07 10.78 91.92
CA TYR A 463 8.51 9.73 91.01
C TYR A 463 9.90 10.06 90.45
N LEU A 464 10.82 9.08 90.44
CA LEU A 464 12.20 9.23 89.96
C LEU A 464 12.43 8.48 88.64
N LYS A 465 13.23 9.04 87.73
CA LYS A 465 13.61 8.44 86.42
C LYS A 465 14.96 7.70 86.50
N GLN A 466 15.09 6.53 85.86
CA GLN A 466 16.20 5.59 86.06
C GLN A 466 17.33 5.73 85.01
N SER A 467 18.45 6.35 85.37
CA SER A 467 19.79 6.19 84.75
C SER A 467 20.85 6.79 85.69
N ILE A 468 21.81 6.00 86.16
CA ILE A 468 22.72 6.42 87.24
C ILE A 468 24.14 5.94 86.94
N VAL A 469 25.03 6.87 86.60
CA VAL A 469 26.48 6.98 86.92
C VAL A 469 27.14 7.85 85.84
N GLY A 470 27.52 9.07 86.21
CA GLY A 470 28.28 10.01 85.38
C GLY A 470 29.77 9.89 85.65
N GLY A 471 30.38 8.77 85.26
CA GLY A 471 31.83 8.55 85.33
C GLY A 471 32.45 8.60 86.73
N PHE A 472 33.72 8.19 86.81
CA PHE A 472 34.50 8.24 88.04
C PHE A 472 35.85 8.92 87.79
N THR A 473 36.33 9.69 88.77
CA THR A 473 37.67 10.31 88.74
C THR A 473 38.47 9.87 89.95
N GLN A 474 39.66 9.31 89.74
CA GLN A 474 40.54 8.87 90.82
C GLN A 474 41.29 10.05 91.44
N MET A 475 41.20 10.18 92.76
CA MET A 475 41.75 11.32 93.50
C MET A 475 43.03 10.95 94.25
N SER A 476 43.15 9.72 94.75
CA SER A 476 44.36 9.17 95.39
C SER A 476 44.38 7.63 95.34
N THR A 477 45.43 6.98 95.85
CA THR A 477 45.48 5.52 96.03
C THR A 477 44.33 5.12 96.95
N ASN A 478 43.28 4.54 96.34
CA ASN A 478 42.01 4.14 96.97
C ASN A 478 40.99 5.25 97.30
N SER A 479 40.87 6.32 96.51
CA SER A 479 39.72 7.25 96.61
C SER A 479 39.26 7.74 95.23
N TYR A 480 37.93 7.76 95.02
CA TYR A 480 37.28 8.12 93.76
C TYR A 480 36.08 9.03 93.98
N ASN A 481 35.89 9.99 93.08
CA ASN A 481 34.65 10.77 92.99
C ASN A 481 33.74 10.14 91.94
N VAL A 482 32.49 9.88 92.29
CA VAL A 482 31.43 9.43 91.36
C VAL A 482 30.35 10.50 91.28
N ASN A 483 29.98 10.88 90.06
CA ASN A 483 28.90 11.85 89.84
C ASN A 483 27.58 11.14 89.55
N TYR A 484 26.49 11.64 90.12
CA TYR A 484 25.15 11.12 89.94
C TYR A 484 24.23 12.17 89.39
N PHE A 485 23.33 11.73 88.53
CA PHE A 485 22.22 12.50 88.00
C PHE A 485 20.91 11.76 88.26
N CYS A 486 19.88 12.47 88.70
CA CYS A 486 18.52 11.94 88.86
C CYS A 486 17.48 13.03 88.56
N GLU A 487 16.44 12.66 87.83
CA GLU A 487 15.27 13.51 87.60
C GLU A 487 14.10 13.01 88.46
N ALA A 488 13.49 13.91 89.21
CA ALA A 488 12.35 13.65 90.07
C ALA A 488 11.15 14.50 89.63
N TYR A 489 9.95 13.92 89.70
CA TYR A 489 8.69 14.52 89.25
C TYR A 489 7.62 14.39 90.33
N LEU A 490 6.95 15.49 90.63
CA LEU A 490 5.76 15.52 91.49
C LEU A 490 4.54 15.56 90.57
N PHE A 491 3.72 14.53 90.67
CA PHE A 491 2.47 14.45 89.93
C PHE A 491 1.28 14.75 90.84
N GLN A 492 0.33 15.52 90.32
CA GLN A 492 -1.01 15.67 90.92
C GLN A 492 -2.09 15.58 89.84
N ASN A 493 -3.10 14.74 90.06
CA ASN A 493 -4.15 14.39 89.09
C ASN A 493 -3.59 14.12 87.69
N GLY A 494 -2.48 13.38 87.64
CA GLY A 494 -1.82 13.01 86.39
C GLY A 494 -1.15 14.15 85.63
N ARG A 495 -0.89 15.32 86.21
CA ARG A 495 -0.05 16.34 85.59
C ARG A 495 1.22 16.55 86.40
N VAL A 496 2.31 16.84 85.70
CA VAL A 496 3.55 17.26 86.35
C VAL A 496 3.32 18.64 86.93
N ILE A 497 3.45 18.75 88.25
CA ILE A 497 3.33 20.03 88.97
C ILE A 497 4.70 20.61 89.27
N SER A 498 5.69 19.75 89.55
CA SER A 498 7.08 20.15 89.77
C SER A 498 8.03 19.08 89.27
N THR A 499 9.19 19.49 88.79
CA THR A 499 10.32 18.62 88.44
C THR A 499 11.58 19.18 89.06
N ILE A 500 12.48 18.31 89.51
CA ILE A 500 13.84 18.72 89.87
C ILE A 500 14.84 17.73 89.30
N GLU A 501 15.95 18.30 88.85
CA GLU A 501 17.13 17.59 88.39
C GLU A 501 18.22 17.72 89.45
N ILE A 502 18.80 16.60 89.86
CA ILE A 502 19.79 16.58 90.93
C ILE A 502 21.08 16.00 90.40
N PHE A 503 22.13 16.82 90.46
CA PHE A 503 23.50 16.43 90.19
C PHE A 503 24.30 16.44 91.48
N LYS A 504 24.96 15.34 91.81
CA LYS A 504 25.77 15.26 93.03
C LYS A 504 27.00 14.39 92.85
N THR A 505 28.14 14.87 93.32
CA THR A 505 29.39 14.11 93.38
C THR A 505 29.58 13.53 94.77
N ILE A 506 29.91 12.24 94.85
CA ILE A 506 30.14 11.54 96.11
C ILE A 506 31.54 10.92 96.06
N ASN A 507 32.32 11.09 97.13
CA ASN A 507 33.63 10.49 97.26
C ASN A 507 33.50 9.10 97.91
N ILE A 508 34.11 8.08 97.30
CA ILE A 508 34.15 6.71 97.80
C ILE A 508 35.61 6.28 97.97
N SER A 509 35.92 5.57 99.06
CA SER A 509 37.28 5.07 99.36
C SER A 509 37.37 3.55 99.22
N ASN A 510 38.39 3.08 98.49
CA ASN A 510 38.62 1.76 97.88
C ASN A 510 37.59 1.40 96.79
N ILE A 511 38.01 1.38 95.51
CA ILE A 511 37.30 0.55 94.53
C ILE A 511 37.71 -0.89 94.82
N PRO A 512 36.78 -1.84 95.03
CA PRO A 512 37.14 -3.24 95.18
C PRO A 512 37.91 -3.69 93.93
N SER A 513 39.08 -4.31 94.12
CA SER A 513 39.97 -4.71 93.03
C SER A 513 39.21 -5.50 91.96
N ARG A 514 39.03 -4.91 90.78
CA ARG A 514 38.50 -5.59 89.60
C ARG A 514 39.50 -6.63 89.13
N SER A 515 39.27 -7.91 89.42
CA SER A 515 39.97 -9.00 88.74
C SER A 515 39.29 -9.42 87.43
N THR A 516 38.23 -8.75 86.99
CA THR A 516 37.65 -8.94 85.64
C THR A 516 37.11 -7.61 85.05
N PRO A 517 37.30 -7.33 83.75
CA PRO A 517 36.68 -6.19 83.08
C PRO A 517 35.14 -6.33 83.00
N PHE A 518 34.41 -5.20 82.84
CA PHE A 518 32.95 -5.23 82.60
C PHE A 518 32.73 -5.92 81.25
N PRO A 519 31.66 -6.70 81.07
CA PRO A 519 31.26 -7.14 79.74
C PRO A 519 31.13 -5.90 78.85
N SER A 520 31.64 -5.98 77.63
CA SER A 520 31.65 -4.89 76.65
C SER A 520 30.27 -4.50 76.11
N GLU A 521 29.17 -4.92 76.74
CA GLU A 521 27.81 -4.79 76.18
C GLU A 521 27.03 -3.58 76.73
N ASP A 522 27.53 -2.87 77.74
CA ASP A 522 26.85 -1.69 78.32
C ASP A 522 27.47 -0.34 77.94
N TYR A 523 28.05 -0.26 76.73
CA TYR A 523 28.31 1.03 76.10
C TYR A 523 27.46 1.16 74.83
N GLU A 524 26.24 1.66 74.99
CA GLU A 524 25.56 2.49 73.97
C GLU A 524 24.82 3.66 74.63
#